data_AF-A0A2X3KM40-F1
#
_entry.id   AF-A0A2X3KM40-F1
#
_cell.length_a   1.000
_cell.length_b   1.000
_cell.length_c   1.000
_cell.angle_alpha   90.00
_cell.angle_beta   90.00
_cell.angle_gamma   90.00
#
_symmetry.space_group_name_H-M   'P 1'
#
loop_
_entity.id
_entity.type
_entity.pdbx_description
1 polymer ?
#
loop_
_entity_poly.entity_id
_entity_poly.type
_entity_poly.pdbx_seq_one_letter_code
_entity_poly.pdbx_strand_id
1 'polypeptide(L)'
;MHANIGPSDSPITRAILRADAELKQVSPNLTFIYDPEITPDDLLLEVAKNICECSKPHIANGPVHDKIFTKGGYGIVSCYNSLPLAGGGSTLVRLNLKAIAERSESLDDFFTRTLPHYCQQQIAIHRCAV
;
A
#
# COMPACT_ATOMS: atom_id res chain seq x y z
N MET A 1 7.65 -3.82 -11.28
CA MET A 1 6.30 -4.28 -11.70
C MET A 1 5.56 -4.76 -10.45
N HIS A 2 4.26 -4.49 -10.31
CA HIS A 2 3.45 -4.87 -9.13
C HIS A 2 2.19 -5.61 -9.60
N ALA A 3 1.81 -6.68 -8.90
CA ALA A 3 0.60 -7.45 -9.17
C ALA A 3 -0.27 -7.54 -7.91
N ASN A 4 -1.58 -7.44 -8.09
CA ASN A 4 -2.57 -7.61 -7.04
C ASN A 4 -3.31 -8.94 -7.29
N ILE A 5 -3.49 -9.73 -6.24
CA ILE A 5 -4.24 -11.01 -6.27
C ILE A 5 -5.23 -11.07 -5.11
N GLY A 6 -6.15 -12.05 -5.17
CA GLY A 6 -7.27 -12.13 -4.24
C GLY A 6 -8.33 -11.06 -4.52
N PRO A 7 -9.28 -10.82 -3.60
CA PRO A 7 -9.47 -11.53 -2.33
C PRO A 7 -10.12 -12.92 -2.47
N SER A 8 -10.86 -13.17 -3.55
CA SER A 8 -11.51 -14.45 -3.77
C SER A 8 -10.49 -15.54 -4.16
N ASP A 9 -10.79 -16.77 -3.76
CA ASP A 9 -10.03 -17.93 -4.21
C ASP A 9 -10.29 -18.21 -5.69
N SER A 10 -9.21 -18.43 -6.43
CA SER A 10 -9.27 -18.75 -7.85
C SER A 10 -8.08 -19.60 -8.26
N PRO A 11 -8.21 -20.44 -9.31
CA PRO A 11 -7.09 -21.18 -9.86
C PRO A 11 -5.90 -20.28 -10.24
N ILE A 12 -6.18 -19.03 -10.65
CA ILE A 12 -5.17 -18.03 -11.02
C ILE A 12 -4.40 -17.56 -9.78
N THR A 13 -5.11 -17.21 -8.69
CA THR A 13 -4.50 -16.81 -7.41
C THR A 13 -3.54 -17.90 -6.91
N ARG A 14 -4.00 -19.15 -6.89
CA ARG A 14 -3.20 -20.31 -6.45
C ARG A 14 -2.01 -20.58 -7.38
N ALA A 15 -2.20 -20.45 -8.70
CA ALA A 15 -1.11 -20.61 -9.66
C ALA A 15 -0.02 -19.55 -9.48
N ILE A 16 -0.41 -18.30 -9.23
CA ILE A 16 0.54 -17.21 -8.97
C ILE A 16 1.31 -17.47 -7.67
N LEU A 17 0.65 -17.88 -6.59
CA LEU A 17 1.32 -18.20 -5.32
C LEU A 17 2.33 -19.33 -5.49
N ARG A 18 1.97 -20.41 -6.20
CA ARG A 18 2.92 -21.51 -6.50
C ARG A 18 4.13 -21.02 -7.30
N ALA A 19 3.90 -20.22 -8.33
CA ALA A 19 4.99 -19.67 -9.14
C ALA A 19 5.89 -18.72 -8.34
N ASP A 20 5.31 -17.91 -7.44
CA ASP A 20 6.07 -17.00 -6.57
C ASP A 20 6.96 -17.80 -5.59
N ALA A 21 6.43 -18.85 -4.97
CA ALA A 21 7.16 -19.77 -4.10
C ALA A 21 8.32 -20.48 -4.82
N GLU A 22 8.07 -20.94 -6.04
CA GLU A 22 9.03 -21.72 -6.83
C GLU A 22 10.16 -20.84 -7.38
N LEU A 23 9.80 -19.71 -7.99
CA LEU A 23 10.75 -18.86 -8.71
C LEU A 23 11.54 -17.92 -7.78
N LYS A 24 10.95 -17.54 -6.63
CA LYS A 24 11.56 -16.68 -5.60
C LYS A 24 12.14 -15.38 -6.16
N GLN A 25 11.52 -14.85 -7.21
CA GLN A 25 11.99 -13.64 -7.88
C GLN A 25 11.61 -12.39 -7.09
N VAL A 26 12.45 -11.37 -7.16
CA VAL A 26 12.16 -10.06 -6.54
C VAL A 26 10.98 -9.35 -7.25
N SER A 27 10.77 -9.61 -8.55
CA SER A 27 9.74 -8.97 -9.37
C SER A 27 8.86 -10.03 -10.07
N PRO A 28 7.53 -9.81 -10.17
CA PRO A 28 6.81 -8.65 -9.64
C PRO A 28 6.75 -8.65 -8.12
N ASN A 29 6.57 -7.45 -7.54
CA ASN A 29 6.08 -7.36 -6.18
C ASN A 29 4.62 -7.80 -6.18
N LEU A 30 4.20 -8.57 -5.17
CA LEU A 30 2.89 -9.18 -5.12
C LEU A 30 2.17 -8.72 -3.87
N THR A 31 0.93 -8.25 -4.02
CA THR A 31 0.04 -7.97 -2.89
C THR A 31 -1.20 -8.85 -2.98
N PHE A 32 -1.52 -9.52 -1.88
CA PHE A 32 -2.78 -10.20 -1.67
C PHE A 32 -3.75 -9.26 -0.95
N ILE A 33 -4.86 -8.95 -1.61
CA ILE A 33 -5.96 -8.21 -1.00
C ILE A 33 -6.73 -9.21 -0.14
N TYR A 34 -6.75 -9.02 1.18
CA TYR A 34 -7.45 -9.89 2.11
C TYR A 34 -8.81 -9.30 2.50
N ASP A 35 -9.85 -10.11 2.42
CA ASP A 35 -11.17 -9.79 2.94
C ASP A 35 -11.70 -10.98 3.76
N PRO A 36 -11.94 -10.83 5.07
CA PRO A 36 -12.34 -11.92 5.96
C PRO A 36 -13.71 -12.51 5.62
N GLU A 37 -14.57 -11.81 4.88
CA GLU A 37 -15.90 -12.33 4.52
C GLU A 37 -15.86 -13.27 3.31
N ILE A 38 -14.84 -13.15 2.46
CA ILE A 38 -14.77 -13.87 1.17
C ILE A 38 -13.48 -14.64 0.94
N THR A 39 -12.45 -14.42 1.76
CA THR A 39 -11.18 -15.16 1.67
C THR A 39 -11.28 -16.44 2.49
N PRO A 40 -11.18 -17.63 1.87
CA PRO A 40 -11.13 -18.89 2.61
C PRO A 40 -9.87 -19.00 3.49
N ASP A 41 -9.98 -19.64 4.65
CA ASP A 41 -8.86 -19.82 5.60
C ASP A 41 -7.71 -20.62 4.99
N ASP A 42 -7.99 -21.58 4.12
CA ASP A 42 -6.98 -22.39 3.44
C ASP A 42 -6.21 -21.60 2.37
N LEU A 43 -6.84 -20.58 1.76
CA LEU A 43 -6.15 -19.61 0.91
C LEU A 43 -5.24 -18.71 1.73
N LEU A 44 -5.74 -18.16 2.84
CA LEU A 44 -4.93 -17.33 3.72
C LEU A 44 -3.72 -18.11 4.28
N LEU A 45 -3.91 -19.39 4.62
CA LEU A 45 -2.82 -20.26 5.05
C LEU A 45 -1.77 -20.48 3.94
N GLU A 46 -2.18 -20.67 2.68
CA GLU A 46 -1.25 -20.78 1.55
C GLU A 46 -0.48 -19.47 1.34
N VAL A 47 -1.16 -18.33 1.42
CA VAL A 47 -0.54 -17.00 1.37
C VAL A 47 0.52 -16.85 2.47
N ALA A 48 0.18 -17.20 3.71
CA ALA A 48 1.11 -17.13 4.83
C ALA A 48 2.33 -18.04 4.65
N LYS A 49 2.14 -19.26 4.15
CA LYS A 49 3.24 -20.18 3.81
C LYS A 49 4.14 -19.58 2.72
N ASN A 50 3.56 -18.98 1.69
CA ASN A 50 4.30 -18.34 0.62
C ASN A 50 5.17 -17.17 1.15
N ILE A 51 4.62 -16.38 2.09
CA ILE A 51 5.37 -15.30 2.76
C ILE A 51 6.57 -15.86 3.52
N CYS A 52 6.40 -16.95 4.27
CA CYS A 52 7.51 -17.59 4.96
C CYS A 52 8.59 -18.10 4.00
N GLU A 53 8.21 -18.54 2.80
CA GLU A 53 9.13 -19.11 1.81
C GLU A 53 9.88 -18.04 1.00
N CYS A 54 9.21 -16.95 0.62
CA CYS A 54 9.75 -15.97 -0.34
C CYS A 54 9.49 -14.49 0.02
N SER A 55 9.02 -14.21 1.24
CA SER A 55 8.69 -12.86 1.74
C SER A 55 7.56 -12.13 0.99
N LYS A 56 6.82 -12.85 0.14
CA LYS A 56 5.69 -12.35 -0.66
C LYS A 56 4.53 -13.35 -0.64
N PRO A 57 3.29 -12.92 -0.89
CA PRO A 57 2.87 -11.54 -1.14
C PRO A 57 2.82 -10.67 0.13
N HIS A 58 2.82 -9.34 -0.01
CA HIS A 58 2.34 -8.46 1.05
C HIS A 58 0.82 -8.60 1.23
N ILE A 59 0.28 -8.23 2.38
CA ILE A 59 -1.16 -8.31 2.66
C ILE A 59 -1.75 -6.90 2.75
N ALA A 60 -2.78 -6.63 1.96
CA ALA A 60 -3.58 -5.39 2.04
C ALA A 60 -4.96 -5.69 2.62
N ASN A 61 -5.47 -4.81 3.48
CA ASN A 61 -6.79 -4.97 4.10
C ASN A 61 -7.88 -4.48 3.13
N GLY A 62 -8.55 -5.42 2.48
CA GLY A 62 -9.62 -5.18 1.51
C GLY A 62 -10.73 -4.28 2.05
N PRO A 63 -11.41 -4.65 3.16
CA PRO A 63 -12.49 -3.84 3.73
C PRO A 63 -12.10 -2.41 4.10
N VAL A 64 -10.85 -2.15 4.49
CA VAL A 64 -10.38 -0.78 4.77
C VAL A 64 -10.23 0.00 3.48
N HIS A 65 -9.62 -0.59 2.45
CA HIS A 65 -9.46 0.09 1.17
C HIS A 65 -10.80 0.28 0.43
N ASP A 66 -11.72 -0.67 0.52
CA ASP A 66 -13.08 -0.58 -0.04
C ASP A 66 -13.92 0.55 0.59
N LYS A 67 -13.56 1.03 1.79
CA LYS A 67 -14.20 2.20 2.41
C LYS A 67 -13.60 3.54 1.95
N ILE A 68 -12.33 3.53 1.55
CA ILE A 68 -11.62 4.71 1.06
C ILE A 68 -11.88 4.92 -0.43
N PHE A 69 -11.94 3.83 -1.17
CA PHE A 69 -12.15 3.79 -2.62
C PHE A 69 -13.48 3.12 -2.95
N THR A 70 -13.80 2.95 -4.23
CA THR A 70 -14.88 2.04 -4.64
C THR A 70 -14.40 0.60 -4.51
N LYS A 71 -15.26 -0.32 -4.06
CA LYS A 71 -14.95 -1.75 -3.99
C LYS A 71 -14.43 -2.27 -5.34
N GLY A 72 -13.25 -2.88 -5.33
CA GLY A 72 -12.55 -3.31 -6.55
C GLY A 72 -12.06 -2.18 -7.47
N GLY A 73 -12.22 -0.92 -7.08
CA GLY A 73 -11.85 0.29 -7.81
C GLY A 73 -10.48 0.84 -7.43
N TYR A 74 -9.60 0.03 -6.84
CA TYR A 74 -8.24 0.41 -6.48
C TYR A 74 -7.25 -0.73 -6.75
N GLY A 75 -5.96 -0.40 -6.70
CA GLY A 75 -4.90 -1.39 -6.65
C GLY A 75 -3.75 -0.90 -5.78
N ILE A 76 -2.97 -1.85 -5.24
CA ILE A 76 -1.68 -1.55 -4.63
C ILE A 76 -0.65 -1.46 -5.75
N VAL A 77 0.19 -0.44 -5.70
CA VAL A 77 1.20 -0.17 -6.71
C VAL A 77 2.56 0.14 -6.10
N SER A 78 3.62 -0.13 -6.87
CA SER A 78 5.01 0.06 -6.46
C SER A 78 5.32 -0.75 -5.18
N CYS A 79 5.56 -0.09 -4.05
CA CYS A 79 5.85 -0.74 -2.78
C CYS A 79 4.59 -0.98 -1.93
N TYR A 80 3.77 0.03 -1.71
CA TYR A 80 2.63 -0.02 -0.78
C TYR A 80 1.56 1.07 -1.02
N ASN A 81 1.62 1.79 -2.15
CA ASN A 81 0.66 2.86 -2.40
C ASN A 81 -0.66 2.26 -2.88
N SER A 82 -1.76 2.61 -2.23
CA SER A 82 -3.10 2.29 -2.72
C SER A 82 -3.61 3.45 -3.57
N LEU A 83 -3.90 3.19 -4.84
CA LEU A 83 -4.41 4.20 -5.76
C LEU A 83 -5.71 3.72 -6.42
N PRO A 84 -6.62 4.63 -6.79
CA PRO A 84 -7.75 4.30 -7.64
C PRO A 84 -7.29 3.65 -8.95
N LEU A 85 -8.09 2.72 -9.48
CA LEU A 85 -7.85 2.17 -10.81
C LEU A 85 -7.86 3.29 -11.86
N ALA A 86 -6.91 3.21 -12.81
CA ALA A 86 -6.64 4.25 -13.80
C ALA A 86 -6.32 5.65 -13.21
N GLY A 87 -6.07 5.75 -11.90
CA GLY A 87 -5.58 6.95 -11.24
C GLY A 87 -4.06 7.12 -11.38
N GLY A 88 -3.58 8.31 -11.02
CA GLY A 88 -2.15 8.61 -10.94
C GLY A 88 -1.75 9.04 -9.53
N GLY A 89 -0.47 8.89 -9.19
CA GLY A 89 0.12 9.50 -8.01
C GLY A 89 0.98 10.69 -8.42
N SER A 90 0.66 11.89 -7.93
CA SER A 90 1.56 13.04 -8.05
C SER A 90 2.83 12.75 -7.22
N THR A 91 3.99 13.16 -7.75
CA THR A 91 5.33 12.89 -7.21
C THR A 91 5.39 13.02 -5.68
N LEU A 92 5.94 12.02 -4.97
CA LEU A 92 5.96 11.98 -3.50
C LEU A 92 7.00 12.95 -2.93
N VAL A 93 6.62 14.20 -2.68
CA VAL A 93 7.37 15.09 -1.77
C VAL A 93 7.21 14.53 -0.36
N ARG A 94 8.31 14.45 0.39
CA ARG A 94 8.34 13.87 1.73
C ARG A 94 8.67 14.94 2.76
N LEU A 95 7.84 15.06 3.79
CA LEU A 95 8.17 15.85 4.98
C LEU A 95 9.08 15.05 5.91
N ASN A 96 10.14 15.70 6.40
CA ASN A 96 10.95 15.17 7.48
C ASN A 96 10.34 15.58 8.82
N LEU A 97 9.48 14.74 9.39
CA LEU A 97 8.79 15.02 10.66
C LEU A 97 9.75 15.23 11.83
N LYS A 98 10.92 14.55 11.85
CA LYS A 98 11.95 14.76 12.87
C LYS A 98 12.49 16.19 12.81
N ALA A 99 12.87 16.66 11.63
CA ALA A 99 13.40 18.02 11.47
C ALA A 99 12.35 19.10 11.79
N ILE A 100 11.07 18.82 11.51
CA ILE A 100 9.96 19.71 11.89
C ILE A 100 9.82 19.76 13.42
N ALA A 101 9.87 18.60 14.09
CA ALA A 101 9.81 18.51 15.54
C ALA A 101 10.99 19.24 16.21
N GLU A 102 12.22 19.06 15.71
CA GLU A 102 13.43 19.75 16.21
C GLU A 102 13.38 21.28 16.04
N ARG A 103 12.54 21.79 15.13
CA ARG A 103 12.31 23.21 14.90
C ARG A 103 11.11 23.78 15.67
N SER A 104 10.37 22.92 16.36
CA SER A 104 9.19 23.33 17.13
C SER A 104 9.59 23.65 18.57
N GLU A 105 9.02 24.70 19.13
CA GLU A 105 9.34 25.15 20.49
C GLU A 105 8.61 24.32 21.56
N SER A 106 7.52 23.65 21.17
CA SER A 106 6.71 22.79 22.03
C SER A 106 5.88 21.81 21.20
N LEU A 107 5.19 20.92 21.91
CA LEU A 107 4.24 19.97 21.34
C LEU A 107 3.04 20.68 20.71
N ASP A 108 2.55 21.75 21.34
CA ASP A 108 1.49 22.60 20.79
C ASP A 108 1.98 23.32 19.52
N ASP A 109 3.16 23.93 19.59
CA ASP A 109 3.78 24.63 18.45
C ASP A 109 3.99 23.71 17.23
N PHE A 110 4.36 22.44 17.46
CA PHE A 110 4.48 21.45 16.41
C PHE A 110 3.15 21.23 15.68
N PHE A 111 2.07 20.96 16.42
CA PHE A 111 0.78 20.60 15.83
C PHE A 111 -0.01 21.80 15.29
N THR A 112 0.10 22.97 15.91
CA THR A 112 -0.73 24.13 15.57
C THR A 112 -0.04 25.08 14.58
N ARG A 113 1.30 25.10 14.52
CA ARG A 113 2.06 26.03 13.67
C ARG A 113 3.04 25.34 12.73
N THR A 114 4.03 24.64 13.25
CA THR A 114 5.21 24.22 12.48
C THR A 114 4.88 23.12 11.46
N LEU A 115 4.17 22.05 11.86
CA LEU A 115 3.74 21.00 10.94
C LEU A 115 2.77 21.53 9.87
N PRO A 116 1.68 22.27 10.22
CA PRO A 116 0.80 22.87 9.22
C PRO A 116 1.52 23.74 8.19
N HIS A 117 2.51 24.54 8.62
CA HIS A 117 3.30 25.37 7.72
C HIS A 117 4.03 24.55 6.63
N TYR A 118 4.77 23.51 7.03
CA TYR A 118 5.48 22.67 6.06
C TYR A 118 4.54 21.84 5.19
N CYS A 119 3.38 21.42 5.70
CA CYS A 119 2.33 20.80 4.90
C CYS A 119 1.84 21.74 3.78
N GLN A 120 1.61 23.02 4.08
CA GLN A 120 1.20 24.02 3.08
C GLN A 120 2.29 24.23 2.02
N GLN A 121 3.57 24.28 2.42
CA GLN A 121 4.69 24.38 1.48
C GLN A 121 4.75 23.16 0.54
N GLN A 122 4.56 21.96 1.07
CA GLN A 122 4.51 20.74 0.25
C GLN A 122 3.36 20.80 -0.77
N ILE A 123 2.16 21.22 -0.35
CA ILE A 123 1.02 21.39 -1.26
C ILE A 123 1.31 22.41 -2.36
N ALA A 124 1.95 23.53 -2.02
CA ALA A 124 2.33 24.55 -2.99
C ALA A 124 3.28 24.00 -4.06
N ILE A 125 4.29 23.21 -3.65
CA ILE A 125 5.21 22.54 -4.58
C ILE A 125 4.46 21.62 -5.54
N HIS A 126 3.51 20.83 -5.03
CA HIS A 126 2.71 19.93 -5.89
C HIS A 126 1.92 20.70 -6.93
N ARG A 127 1.28 21.82 -6.57
CA ARG A 127 0.50 22.64 -7.51
C ARG A 127 1.32 23.29 -8.62
N CYS A 128 2.63 23.47 -8.42
CA CYS A 128 3.53 24.00 -9.45
C CYS A 128 4.09 22.91 -10.38
N ALA A 129 3.95 21.63 -10.00
CA ALA A 129 4.50 20.49 -10.73
C ALA A 129 3.48 19.78 -11.65
N VAL A 130 2.23 20.24 -11.66
CA VAL A 130 1.14 19.80 -12.56
C VAL A 130 0.76 20.97 -13.45
#